data_AF-A0A948U3Q6-F1
#
_entry.id   AF-A0A948U3Q6-F1
#
_cell.length_a   1.000
_cell.length_b   1.000
_cell.length_c   1.000
_cell.angle_alpha   90.00
_cell.angle_beta   90.00
_cell.angle_gamma   90.00
#
_symmetry.space_group_name_H-M   'P 1'
#
loop_
_entity.id
_entity.type
_entity.pdbx_description
1 polymer ?
#
loop_
_entity_poly.entity_id
_entity_poly.type
_entity_poly.pdbx_seq_one_letter_code
_entity_poly.pdbx_strand_id
1 'polypeptide(L)'
;MTNMARPKRTDRLIGMAADMTAGDGEGDSLGFLGQALVQTTLPHSDPGVPFFERTSGAVSLSIIANPKFGLPFGTVPRLLLAWICTEAVRTKSPLLGLGRSQNEFLRKLGMRTDGRDCQRLRTQSLRLFSSMLSISYQSDGRVGLKNMPIADEAFVLWDPHRPDDRMLWESTLRLSASFFKNITDSPVPIDMRVLRALSKSPLAMDIYAWLVYRIFLLRVKNRPGVVIPWNSLKLQFGADYGDSPRGLIDFKKRFLQRLKEAQLFYPEANVTAKENGLFVGASRLHTRHTGNARLSRL
;
A
#
# COMPACT_ATOMS: atom_id res chain seq x y z
N MET A 1 9.13 -6.94 -40.97
CA MET A 1 8.47 -7.01 -39.65
C MET A 1 9.08 -5.92 -38.78
N THR A 2 8.36 -4.83 -38.58
CA THR A 2 8.85 -3.63 -37.90
C THR A 2 8.98 -3.91 -36.40
N ASN A 3 10.21 -3.82 -35.88
CA ASN A 3 10.53 -4.05 -34.47
C ASN A 3 9.95 -2.89 -33.65
N MET A 4 8.67 -2.97 -33.25
CA MET A 4 8.05 -1.97 -32.39
C MET A 4 8.75 -2.00 -31.03
N ALA A 5 9.59 -0.98 -30.77
CA ALA A 5 10.22 -0.79 -29.48
C ALA A 5 9.15 -0.78 -28.37
N ARG A 6 9.39 -1.55 -27.30
CA ARG A 6 8.47 -1.58 -26.15
C ARG A 6 8.27 -0.15 -25.63
N PRO A 7 7.02 0.30 -25.42
CA PRO A 7 6.75 1.67 -24.97
C PRO A 7 7.44 1.92 -23.63
N LYS A 8 7.96 3.15 -23.45
CA LYS A 8 8.59 3.53 -22.19
C LYS A 8 7.54 3.42 -21.08
N ARG A 9 7.97 3.09 -19.87
CA ARG A 9 7.08 2.94 -18.69
C ARG A 9 6.11 4.14 -18.56
N THR A 10 6.63 5.35 -18.77
CA THR A 10 5.86 6.59 -18.71
C THR A 10 4.71 6.60 -19.71
N ASP A 11 4.97 6.29 -20.98
CA ASP A 11 3.95 6.29 -22.05
C ASP A 11 2.81 5.30 -21.72
N ARG A 12 3.18 4.11 -21.22
CA ARG A 12 2.18 3.14 -20.76
C ARG A 12 1.33 3.67 -19.61
N LEU A 13 1.93 4.34 -18.63
CA LEU A 13 1.19 4.90 -17.49
C LEU A 13 0.29 6.06 -17.92
N ILE A 14 0.74 6.89 -18.87
CA ILE A 14 -0.07 7.97 -19.46
C ILE A 14 -1.31 7.37 -20.15
N GLY A 15 -1.12 6.34 -20.99
CA GLY A 15 -2.25 5.63 -21.62
C GLY A 15 -3.23 5.09 -20.59
N MET A 16 -2.74 4.39 -19.56
CA MET A 16 -3.59 3.86 -18.49
C MET A 16 -4.34 4.96 -17.72
N ALA A 17 -3.72 6.12 -17.48
CA ALA A 17 -4.37 7.24 -16.80
C ALA A 17 -5.46 7.90 -17.67
N ALA A 18 -5.19 8.04 -18.97
CA ALA A 18 -6.18 8.53 -19.94
C ALA A 18 -7.38 7.57 -20.03
N ASP A 19 -7.13 6.26 -20.14
CA ASP A 19 -8.18 5.23 -20.19
C ASP A 19 -9.07 5.25 -18.92
N MET A 20 -8.47 5.43 -17.74
CA MET A 20 -9.21 5.53 -16.47
C MET A 20 -10.07 6.79 -16.37
N THR A 21 -9.66 7.87 -17.03
CA THR A 21 -10.40 9.15 -17.06
C THR A 21 -11.54 9.09 -18.07
N ALA A 22 -11.33 8.41 -19.21
CA ALA A 22 -12.30 8.27 -20.28
C ALA A 22 -13.37 7.20 -20.02
N GLY A 23 -13.06 6.18 -19.20
CA GLY A 23 -14.02 5.15 -18.83
C GLY A 23 -14.95 5.61 -17.70
N ASP A 24 -16.22 5.88 -18.01
CA ASP A 24 -17.35 6.07 -17.06
C ASP A 24 -17.71 4.79 -16.26
N GLY A 25 -16.72 3.94 -15.97
CA GLY A 25 -16.91 2.71 -15.23
C GLY A 25 -16.96 2.95 -13.73
N GLU A 26 -18.14 3.28 -13.20
CA GLU A 26 -18.55 3.14 -11.78
C GLU A 26 -18.53 1.68 -11.28
N GLY A 27 -17.65 0.82 -11.81
CA GLY A 27 -17.46 -0.53 -11.31
C GLY A 27 -16.55 -0.50 -10.09
N ASP A 28 -17.17 -0.46 -8.89
CA ASP A 28 -16.62 -0.58 -7.52
C ASP A 28 -15.07 -0.67 -7.40
N SER A 29 -14.38 0.37 -7.89
CA SER A 29 -12.91 0.48 -7.86
C SER A 29 -12.41 0.98 -6.52
N LEU A 30 -13.34 1.45 -5.68
CA LEU A 30 -13.09 1.96 -4.35
C LEU A 30 -12.54 0.85 -3.47
N GLY A 31 -11.26 0.93 -3.19
CA GLY A 31 -10.59 0.11 -2.20
C GLY A 31 -10.27 0.90 -0.95
N PHE A 32 -9.75 0.20 0.04
CA PHE A 32 -9.34 0.76 1.31
C PHE A 32 -7.94 0.29 1.70
N LEU A 33 -7.23 1.12 2.46
CA LEU A 33 -6.01 0.77 3.17
C LEU A 33 -6.12 1.20 4.63
N GLY A 34 -5.46 0.46 5.53
CA GLY A 34 -5.29 0.89 6.92
C GLY A 34 -4.45 2.17 6.99
N GLN A 35 -4.85 3.12 7.85
CA GLN A 35 -4.16 4.40 8.00
C GLN A 35 -2.66 4.26 8.33
N ALA A 36 -2.31 3.33 9.23
CA ALA A 36 -0.92 3.05 9.56
C ALA A 36 -0.14 2.65 8.30
N LEU A 37 -0.67 1.73 7.49
CA LEU A 37 0.00 1.23 6.27
C LEU A 37 0.24 2.32 5.21
N VAL A 38 -0.58 3.37 5.19
CA VAL A 38 -0.40 4.53 4.30
C VAL A 38 0.67 5.49 4.81
N GLN A 39 0.81 5.60 6.14
CA GLN A 39 1.81 6.48 6.76
C GLN A 39 3.16 5.78 6.92
N THR A 40 3.18 4.48 7.18
CA THR A 40 4.38 3.70 7.44
C THR A 40 4.38 2.49 6.51
N THR A 41 5.18 2.67 5.47
CA THR A 41 5.17 1.86 4.26
C THR A 41 6.03 0.59 4.43
N LEU A 42 5.64 -0.52 3.80
CA LEU A 42 6.42 -1.76 3.81
C LEU A 42 7.81 -1.58 3.14
N PRO A 43 8.78 -2.49 3.33
CA PRO A 43 10.01 -2.50 2.54
C PRO A 43 9.74 -2.52 1.02
N HIS A 44 10.54 -1.81 0.21
CA HIS A 44 10.38 -1.81 -1.25
C HIS A 44 11.04 -3.02 -1.91
N SER A 45 12.13 -3.50 -1.32
CA SER A 45 12.85 -4.74 -1.67
C SER A 45 13.03 -5.62 -0.43
N ASP A 46 13.54 -6.85 -0.60
CA ASP A 46 13.90 -7.69 0.56
C ASP A 46 15.02 -6.98 1.33
N PRO A 47 14.78 -6.57 2.59
CA PRO A 47 15.79 -5.87 3.36
C PRO A 47 16.82 -6.83 3.97
N GLY A 48 16.62 -8.16 3.90
CA GLY A 48 17.56 -9.16 4.40
C GLY A 48 17.72 -9.19 5.92
N VAL A 49 16.83 -8.50 6.66
CA VAL A 49 16.85 -8.38 8.12
C VAL A 49 15.56 -8.92 8.74
N PRO A 50 15.60 -9.40 10.00
CA PRO A 50 14.42 -9.95 10.68
C PRO A 50 13.50 -8.87 11.27
N PHE A 51 13.97 -7.63 11.36
CA PHE A 51 13.26 -6.50 11.94
C PHE A 51 13.30 -5.32 10.97
N PHE A 52 12.17 -4.64 10.84
CA PHE A 52 12.08 -3.42 10.04
C PHE A 52 11.16 -2.42 10.71
N GLU A 53 11.56 -1.15 10.71
CA GLU A 53 10.78 -0.06 11.28
C GLU A 53 10.72 1.13 10.32
N ARG A 54 9.57 1.80 10.31
CA ARG A 54 9.41 3.12 9.69
C ARG A 54 8.70 4.08 10.62
N THR A 55 9.19 5.31 10.61
CA THR A 55 8.66 6.40 11.44
C THR A 55 8.12 7.52 10.54
N SER A 56 6.90 7.98 10.85
CA SER A 56 6.29 9.17 10.25
C SER A 56 5.79 10.10 11.36
N GLY A 57 6.60 11.10 11.70
CA GLY A 57 6.29 12.00 12.81
C GLY A 57 6.24 11.24 14.13
N ALA A 58 5.08 11.27 14.80
CA ALA A 58 4.88 10.63 16.10
C ALA A 58 4.51 9.14 16.03
N VAL A 59 4.30 8.58 14.83
CA VAL A 59 3.87 7.19 14.63
C VAL A 59 4.99 6.37 14.02
N SER A 60 5.29 5.22 14.60
CA SER A 60 6.15 4.20 13.99
C SER A 60 5.38 2.90 13.76
N LEU A 61 5.72 2.22 12.67
CA LEU A 61 5.34 0.83 12.44
C LEU A 61 6.61 0.00 12.40
N SER A 62 6.66 -1.01 13.25
CA SER A 62 7.67 -2.05 13.20
C SER A 62 7.06 -3.38 12.80
N ILE A 63 7.88 -4.20 12.14
CA ILE A 63 7.53 -5.52 11.63
C ILE A 63 8.61 -6.47 12.09
N ILE A 64 8.20 -7.52 12.80
CA ILE A 64 9.06 -8.63 13.16
C ILE A 64 8.74 -9.80 12.24
N ALA A 65 9.74 -10.25 11.49
CA ALA A 65 9.61 -11.38 10.59
C ALA A 65 9.63 -12.72 11.33
N ASN A 66 8.96 -13.70 10.74
CA ASN A 66 9.28 -15.09 11.02
C ASN A 66 10.66 -15.43 10.43
N PRO A 67 11.63 -15.95 11.21
CA PRO A 67 12.97 -16.27 10.72
C PRO A 67 13.01 -17.22 9.51
N LYS A 68 12.00 -18.10 9.38
CA LYS A 68 11.90 -19.04 8.26
C LYS A 68 11.51 -18.36 6.95
N PHE A 69 10.67 -17.32 7.02
CA PHE A 69 10.04 -16.72 5.84
C PHE A 69 10.62 -15.36 5.49
N GLY A 70 11.05 -14.57 6.47
CA GLY A 70 11.54 -13.20 6.29
C GLY A 70 10.40 -12.15 6.23
N LEU A 71 10.78 -10.88 6.05
CA LEU A 71 9.85 -9.76 6.02
C LEU A 71 9.02 -9.72 4.72
N PRO A 72 7.74 -9.26 4.76
CA PRO A 72 6.98 -8.96 3.56
C PRO A 72 7.55 -7.70 2.87
N PHE A 73 7.69 -7.74 1.55
CA PHE A 73 8.23 -6.61 0.79
C PHE A 73 7.66 -6.49 -0.63
N GLY A 74 7.84 -5.32 -1.22
CA GLY A 74 7.49 -5.06 -2.61
C GLY A 74 5.99 -5.01 -2.88
N THR A 75 5.62 -5.27 -4.13
CA THR A 75 4.26 -5.02 -4.65
C THR A 75 3.19 -5.93 -4.07
N VAL A 76 3.49 -7.23 -3.93
CA VAL A 76 2.47 -8.25 -3.66
C VAL A 76 1.82 -8.05 -2.29
N PRO A 77 2.57 -7.86 -1.18
CA PRO A 77 1.96 -7.55 0.12
C PRO A 77 1.09 -6.28 0.10
N ARG A 78 1.44 -5.28 -0.70
CA ARG A 78 0.66 -4.02 -0.80
C ARG A 78 -0.68 -4.26 -1.48
N LEU A 79 -0.69 -5.01 -2.58
CA LEU A 79 -1.94 -5.41 -3.25
C LEU A 79 -2.80 -6.28 -2.34
N LEU A 80 -2.16 -7.22 -1.64
CA LEU A 80 -2.83 -8.12 -0.70
C LEU A 80 -3.46 -7.35 0.46
N LEU A 81 -2.73 -6.43 1.10
CA LEU A 81 -3.25 -5.58 2.17
C LEU A 81 -4.38 -4.67 1.69
N ALA A 82 -4.26 -4.09 0.50
CA ALA A 82 -5.33 -3.29 -0.09
C ALA A 82 -6.60 -4.12 -0.32
N TRP A 83 -6.46 -5.35 -0.85
CA TRP A 83 -7.59 -6.25 -1.01
C TRP A 83 -8.19 -6.68 0.34
N ILE A 84 -7.37 -7.08 1.31
CA ILE A 84 -7.80 -7.46 2.67
C ILE A 84 -8.59 -6.32 3.33
N CYS A 85 -8.04 -5.11 3.31
CA CYS A 85 -8.70 -3.93 3.88
C CYS A 85 -10.03 -3.65 3.19
N THR A 86 -10.07 -3.79 1.87
CA THR A 86 -11.28 -3.56 1.09
C THR A 86 -12.37 -4.56 1.43
N GLU A 87 -12.05 -5.86 1.44
CA GLU A 87 -13.03 -6.90 1.75
C GLU A 87 -13.49 -6.83 3.21
N ALA A 88 -12.59 -6.57 4.16
CA ALA A 88 -12.95 -6.39 5.57
C ALA A 88 -13.94 -5.22 5.77
N VAL A 89 -13.72 -4.08 5.10
CA VAL A 89 -14.62 -2.92 5.17
C VAL A 89 -15.96 -3.20 4.49
N ARG A 90 -15.96 -3.85 3.32
CA ARG A 90 -17.17 -4.16 2.55
C ARG A 90 -18.05 -5.20 3.27
N THR A 91 -17.46 -6.31 3.70
CA THR A 91 -18.17 -7.43 4.31
C THR A 91 -18.46 -7.22 5.79
N LYS A 92 -17.71 -6.32 6.45
CA LYS A 92 -17.71 -6.15 7.91
C LYS A 92 -17.45 -7.47 8.66
N SER A 93 -16.69 -8.37 8.02
CA SER A 93 -16.34 -9.69 8.55
C SER A 93 -14.82 -9.83 8.70
N PRO A 94 -14.33 -10.40 9.81
CA PRO A 94 -12.91 -10.78 9.93
C PRO A 94 -12.58 -12.06 9.14
N LEU A 95 -13.60 -12.81 8.67
CA LEU A 95 -13.42 -13.99 7.84
C LEU A 95 -13.59 -13.61 6.37
N LEU A 96 -12.51 -13.67 5.60
CA LEU A 96 -12.45 -13.26 4.20
C LEU A 96 -12.35 -14.47 3.26
N GLY A 97 -13.18 -14.48 2.21
CA GLY A 97 -13.15 -15.49 1.14
C GLY A 97 -12.13 -15.12 0.06
N LEU A 98 -11.13 -15.97 -0.15
CA LEU A 98 -10.07 -15.76 -1.14
C LEU A 98 -10.49 -16.24 -2.54
N GLY A 99 -11.59 -16.99 -2.63
CA GLY A 99 -12.09 -17.62 -3.85
C GLY A 99 -11.76 -19.11 -3.92
N ARG A 100 -12.10 -19.73 -5.06
CA ARG A 100 -12.06 -21.19 -5.25
C ARG A 100 -10.76 -21.70 -5.86
N SER A 101 -9.88 -20.79 -6.30
CA SER A 101 -8.57 -21.13 -6.87
C SER A 101 -7.57 -19.99 -6.71
N GLN A 102 -6.27 -20.31 -6.80
CA GLN A 102 -5.20 -19.31 -6.78
C GLN A 102 -5.30 -18.36 -7.96
N ASN A 103 -5.66 -18.87 -9.14
CA ASN A 103 -5.79 -18.07 -10.36
C ASN A 103 -6.94 -17.07 -10.28
N GLU A 104 -8.06 -17.43 -9.64
CA GLU A 104 -9.13 -16.48 -9.35
C GLU A 104 -8.63 -15.35 -8.46
N PHE A 105 -7.90 -15.68 -7.39
CA PHE A 105 -7.37 -14.67 -6.47
C PHE A 105 -6.31 -13.76 -7.11
N LEU A 106 -5.42 -14.31 -7.92
CA LEU A 106 -4.46 -13.53 -8.70
C LEU A 106 -5.16 -12.50 -9.59
N ARG A 107 -6.28 -12.89 -10.24
CA ARG A 107 -7.09 -11.95 -11.03
C ARG A 107 -7.71 -10.85 -10.16
N LYS A 108 -8.21 -11.18 -8.96
CA LYS A 108 -8.71 -10.16 -7.98
C LYS A 108 -7.62 -9.15 -7.62
N LEU A 109 -6.38 -9.60 -7.48
CA LEU A 109 -5.20 -8.74 -7.23
C LEU A 109 -4.69 -8.01 -8.49
N GLY A 110 -5.18 -8.34 -9.68
CA GLY A 110 -4.67 -7.83 -10.95
C GLY A 110 -3.29 -8.35 -11.34
N MET A 111 -2.92 -9.52 -10.83
CA MET A 111 -1.68 -10.23 -11.15
C MET A 111 -1.88 -11.20 -12.31
N ARG A 112 -0.80 -11.62 -12.94
CA ARG A 112 -0.84 -12.64 -13.99
C ARG A 112 -1.04 -14.01 -13.36
N THR A 113 -1.73 -14.91 -14.06
CA THR A 113 -1.92 -16.30 -13.64
C THR A 113 -0.82 -17.21 -14.21
N ASP A 114 0.44 -16.77 -14.12
CA ASP A 114 1.60 -17.57 -14.52
C ASP A 114 2.36 -18.09 -13.29
N GLY A 115 3.16 -19.14 -13.48
CA GLY A 115 3.85 -19.81 -12.36
C GLY A 115 4.73 -18.87 -11.53
N ARG A 116 5.27 -17.81 -12.15
CA ARG A 116 6.08 -16.80 -11.45
C ARG A 116 5.23 -15.99 -10.49
N ASP A 117 4.11 -15.42 -10.95
CA ASP A 117 3.23 -14.63 -10.09
C ASP A 117 2.51 -15.50 -9.05
N CYS A 118 2.20 -16.77 -9.36
CA CYS A 118 1.74 -17.75 -8.38
C CYS A 118 2.75 -17.93 -7.24
N GLN A 119 4.02 -18.16 -7.56
CA GLN A 119 5.07 -18.33 -6.56
C GLN A 119 5.28 -17.05 -5.74
N ARG A 120 5.30 -15.88 -6.40
CA ARG A 120 5.45 -14.58 -5.73
C ARG A 120 4.32 -14.34 -4.73
N LEU A 121 3.08 -14.62 -5.12
CA LEU A 121 1.92 -14.52 -4.24
C LEU A 121 2.08 -15.42 -3.02
N ARG A 122 2.41 -16.69 -3.22
CA ARG A 122 2.60 -17.66 -2.14
C ARG A 122 3.69 -17.20 -1.16
N THR A 123 4.87 -16.89 -1.66
CA THR A 123 6.02 -16.47 -0.83
C THR A 123 5.72 -15.21 -0.03
N GLN A 124 5.14 -14.20 -0.67
CA GLN A 124 4.84 -12.93 0.00
C GLN A 124 3.65 -13.03 0.96
N SER A 125 2.68 -13.91 0.69
CA SER A 125 1.59 -14.19 1.62
C SER A 125 2.11 -14.87 2.89
N LEU A 126 2.98 -15.88 2.76
CA LEU A 126 3.62 -16.52 3.91
C LEU A 126 4.43 -15.52 4.74
N ARG A 127 5.23 -14.66 4.09
CA ARG A 127 5.97 -13.58 4.76
C ARG A 127 5.03 -12.62 5.50
N LEU A 128 3.94 -12.21 4.87
CA LEU A 128 2.98 -11.27 5.46
C LEU A 128 2.26 -11.88 6.67
N PHE A 129 1.61 -13.04 6.49
CA PHE A 129 0.78 -13.64 7.54
C PHE A 129 1.56 -14.26 8.69
N SER A 130 2.86 -14.52 8.50
CA SER A 130 3.74 -14.98 9.58
C SER A 130 4.48 -13.85 10.32
N SER A 131 4.31 -12.60 9.89
CA SER A 131 4.94 -11.44 10.53
C SER A 131 4.05 -10.82 11.60
N MET A 132 4.66 -10.22 12.62
CA MET A 132 3.97 -9.44 13.66
C MET A 132 4.11 -7.96 13.34
N LEU A 133 3.00 -7.22 13.28
CA LEU A 133 3.00 -5.76 13.17
C LEU A 133 2.91 -5.13 14.56
N SER A 134 3.65 -4.04 14.76
CA SER A 134 3.59 -3.25 15.98
C SER A 134 3.51 -1.78 15.61
N ILE A 135 2.45 -1.10 16.05
CA ILE A 135 2.30 0.34 15.88
C ILE A 135 2.64 0.99 17.22
N SER A 136 3.64 1.87 17.23
CA SER A 136 3.95 2.71 18.38
C SER A 136 3.65 4.16 18.10
N TYR A 137 3.26 4.90 19.13
CA TYR A 137 3.06 6.34 19.06
C TYR A 137 3.66 7.02 20.29
N GLN A 138 4.22 8.20 20.06
CA GLN A 138 4.77 9.05 21.12
C GLN A 138 3.91 10.31 21.23
N SER A 139 3.25 10.51 22.37
CA SER A 139 2.50 11.75 22.67
C SER A 139 2.73 12.15 24.11
N ASP A 140 3.10 13.42 24.35
CA ASP A 140 3.26 14.02 25.68
C ASP A 140 4.11 13.18 26.66
N GLY A 141 5.24 12.64 26.16
CA GLY A 141 6.16 11.81 26.96
C GLY A 141 5.67 10.38 27.25
N ARG A 142 4.48 9.99 26.77
CA ARG A 142 3.95 8.63 26.87
C ARG A 142 4.18 7.86 25.57
N VAL A 143 4.63 6.62 25.70
CA VAL A 143 4.76 5.68 24.59
C VAL A 143 3.58 4.73 24.63
N GLY A 144 2.73 4.78 23.61
CA GLY A 144 1.73 3.75 23.38
C GLY A 144 2.26 2.72 22.39
N LEU A 145 1.99 1.45 22.63
CA LEU A 145 2.36 0.35 21.75
C LEU A 145 1.15 -0.56 21.51
N LYS A 146 0.90 -0.91 20.25
CA LYS A 146 -0.14 -1.86 19.87
C LYS A 146 0.46 -2.92 18.94
N ASN A 147 0.64 -4.12 19.49
CA ASN A 147 1.05 -5.30 18.73
C ASN A 147 -0.18 -5.96 18.09
N MET A 148 -0.03 -6.44 16.86
CA MET A 148 -1.13 -6.80 16.00
C MET A 148 -0.68 -7.86 14.98
N PRO A 149 -0.97 -9.15 15.21
CA PRO A 149 -0.84 -10.13 14.14
C PRO A 149 -1.84 -9.79 13.03
N ILE A 150 -1.49 -10.05 11.78
CA ILE A 150 -2.40 -9.74 10.65
C ILE A 150 -3.57 -10.74 10.61
N ALA A 151 -3.29 -12.01 10.86
CA ALA A 151 -4.26 -13.11 10.81
C ALA A 151 -4.11 -14.02 12.03
N ASP A 152 -5.23 -14.50 12.56
CA ASP A 152 -5.26 -15.56 13.58
C ASP A 152 -5.06 -16.93 12.91
N GLU A 153 -5.69 -17.10 11.74
CA GLU A 153 -5.59 -18.32 10.93
C GLU A 153 -5.41 -17.93 9.46
N ALA A 154 -4.28 -18.37 8.88
CA ALA A 154 -4.05 -18.33 7.45
C ALA A 154 -4.07 -19.78 6.93
N PHE A 155 -5.23 -20.27 6.51
CA PHE A 155 -5.30 -21.57 5.84
C PHE A 155 -4.45 -21.49 4.59
N VAL A 156 -3.44 -22.38 4.50
CA VAL A 156 -2.41 -22.37 3.47
C VAL A 156 -3.08 -22.28 2.10
N LEU A 157 -2.84 -21.11 1.50
CA LEU A 157 -3.33 -20.65 0.21
C LEU A 157 -3.03 -21.66 -0.90
N TRP A 158 -4.07 -22.44 -1.23
CA TRP A 158 -4.18 -23.38 -2.36
C TRP A 158 -3.13 -24.50 -2.43
N ASP A 159 -3.52 -25.64 -3.03
CA ASP A 159 -2.56 -26.71 -3.34
C ASP A 159 -1.57 -26.19 -4.42
N PRO A 160 -0.26 -26.09 -4.11
CA PRO A 160 0.73 -25.57 -5.05
C PRO A 160 0.86 -26.40 -6.32
N HIS A 161 0.47 -27.68 -6.27
CA HIS A 161 0.56 -28.62 -7.38
C HIS A 161 -0.67 -28.58 -8.27
N ARG A 162 -1.74 -27.88 -7.85
CA ARG A 162 -3.04 -27.82 -8.53
C ARG A 162 -3.66 -26.42 -8.49
N PRO A 163 -3.02 -25.39 -9.10
CA PRO A 163 -3.47 -24.00 -9.02
C PRO A 163 -4.80 -23.71 -9.74
N ASP A 164 -5.19 -24.58 -10.68
CA ASP A 164 -6.45 -24.51 -11.44
C ASP A 164 -7.57 -25.39 -10.87
N ASP A 165 -7.27 -26.33 -9.97
CA ASP A 165 -8.30 -27.18 -9.36
C ASP A 165 -9.20 -26.27 -8.51
N ARG A 166 -10.44 -26.08 -8.98
CA ARG A 166 -11.47 -25.41 -8.18
C ARG A 166 -11.77 -26.30 -7.00
N MET A 167 -11.36 -25.85 -5.81
CA MET A 167 -11.68 -26.55 -4.58
C MET A 167 -13.21 -26.56 -4.37
N LEU A 168 -13.71 -27.63 -3.73
CA LEU A 168 -15.13 -27.74 -3.36
C LEU A 168 -15.55 -26.65 -2.35
N TRP A 169 -14.58 -26.08 -1.63
CA TRP A 169 -14.75 -24.98 -0.67
C TRP A 169 -13.83 -23.79 -1.01
N GLU A 170 -14.20 -22.60 -0.57
CA GLU A 170 -13.39 -21.40 -0.73
C GLU A 170 -12.24 -21.38 0.28
N SER A 171 -11.05 -20.98 -0.15
CA SER A 171 -9.96 -20.72 0.81
C SER A 171 -10.32 -19.48 1.63
N THR A 172 -10.14 -19.55 2.95
CA THR A 172 -10.51 -18.45 3.86
C THR A 172 -9.31 -17.91 4.62
N LEU A 173 -9.34 -16.61 4.90
CA LEU A 173 -8.39 -15.91 5.77
C LEU A 173 -9.15 -15.36 6.97
N ARG A 174 -8.74 -15.70 8.20
CA ARG A 174 -9.29 -15.13 9.43
C ARG A 174 -8.34 -14.05 9.96
N LEU A 175 -8.76 -12.80 9.84
CA LEU A 175 -8.03 -11.65 10.39
C LEU A 175 -8.06 -11.66 11.91
N SER A 176 -6.99 -11.19 12.54
CA SER A 176 -7.02 -10.97 13.98
C SER A 176 -8.01 -9.87 14.35
N ALA A 177 -8.63 -9.99 15.52
CA ALA A 177 -9.57 -8.98 15.99
C ALA A 177 -8.94 -7.58 16.09
N SER A 178 -7.66 -7.51 16.49
CA SER A 178 -6.94 -6.24 16.63
C SER A 178 -6.62 -5.60 15.28
N PHE A 179 -6.30 -6.42 14.27
CA PHE A 179 -6.05 -5.98 12.89
C PHE A 179 -7.33 -5.56 12.20
N PHE A 180 -8.37 -6.41 12.24
CA PHE A 180 -9.68 -6.12 11.67
C PHE A 180 -10.23 -4.78 12.21
N LYS A 181 -10.22 -4.58 13.53
CA LYS A 181 -10.66 -3.32 14.13
C LYS A 181 -9.85 -2.12 13.62
N ASN A 182 -8.53 -2.26 13.49
CA ASN A 182 -7.67 -1.16 13.06
C ASN A 182 -7.95 -0.71 11.63
N ILE A 183 -8.19 -1.64 10.72
CA ILE A 183 -8.45 -1.33 9.31
C ILE A 183 -9.89 -0.86 9.07
N THR A 184 -10.86 -1.26 9.90
CA THR A 184 -12.26 -0.84 9.77
C THR A 184 -12.59 0.47 10.46
N ASP A 185 -11.86 0.85 11.52
CA ASP A 185 -12.14 2.07 12.30
C ASP A 185 -11.86 3.37 11.52
N SER A 186 -10.82 3.38 10.68
CA SER A 186 -10.39 4.57 9.93
C SER A 186 -9.73 4.18 8.60
N PRO A 187 -10.49 3.60 7.66
CA PRO A 187 -9.95 3.19 6.37
C PRO A 187 -9.66 4.41 5.48
N VAL A 188 -8.54 4.34 4.76
CA VAL A 188 -8.16 5.33 3.74
C VAL A 188 -8.67 4.87 2.38
N PRO A 189 -9.57 5.62 1.71
CA PRO A 189 -10.10 5.23 0.41
C PRO A 189 -9.04 5.41 -0.68
N ILE A 190 -8.88 4.42 -1.54
CA ILE A 190 -7.96 4.43 -2.69
C ILE A 190 -8.67 3.90 -3.95
N ASP A 191 -8.18 4.23 -5.13
CA ASP A 191 -8.60 3.54 -6.35
C ASP A 191 -7.72 2.30 -6.61
N MET A 192 -8.33 1.12 -6.55
CA MET A 192 -7.64 -0.15 -6.77
C MET A 192 -7.07 -0.27 -8.20
N ARG A 193 -7.67 0.39 -9.19
CA ARG A 193 -7.16 0.42 -10.57
C ARG A 193 -5.83 1.16 -10.63
N VAL A 194 -5.73 2.29 -9.92
CA VAL A 194 -4.48 3.07 -9.82
C VAL A 194 -3.39 2.26 -9.12
N LEU A 195 -3.74 1.61 -8.01
CA LEU A 195 -2.79 0.76 -7.27
C LEU A 195 -2.23 -0.37 -8.16
N ARG A 196 -3.10 -1.01 -8.97
CA ARG A 196 -2.69 -2.01 -9.97
C ARG A 196 -1.84 -1.42 -11.09
N ALA A 197 -2.15 -0.22 -11.58
CA ALA A 197 -1.34 0.44 -12.60
C ALA A 197 0.08 0.75 -12.12
N LEU A 198 0.19 1.19 -10.87
CA LEU A 198 1.46 1.51 -10.23
C LEU A 198 2.22 0.28 -9.71
N SER A 199 1.63 -0.92 -9.77
CA SER A 199 2.16 -2.19 -9.22
C SER A 199 3.61 -2.51 -9.58
N LYS A 200 4.12 -2.01 -10.72
CA LYS A 200 5.54 -2.15 -11.10
C LYS A 200 6.51 -1.28 -10.28
N SER A 201 6.03 -0.45 -9.35
CA SER A 201 6.85 0.31 -8.40
C SER A 201 6.13 0.42 -7.04
N PRO A 202 6.62 -0.29 -6.01
CA PRO A 202 6.10 -0.18 -4.64
C PRO A 202 6.13 1.25 -4.12
N LEU A 203 7.21 1.99 -4.39
CA LEU A 203 7.32 3.40 -4.02
C LEU A 203 6.25 4.28 -4.69
N ALA A 204 5.89 4.03 -5.96
CA ALA A 204 4.82 4.80 -6.60
C ALA A 204 3.44 4.53 -5.99
N MET A 205 3.16 3.25 -5.67
CA MET A 205 1.92 2.85 -4.97
C MET A 205 1.80 3.58 -3.64
N ASP A 206 2.89 3.62 -2.87
CA ASP A 206 2.95 4.25 -1.57
C ASP A 206 2.79 5.77 -1.66
N ILE A 207 3.44 6.42 -2.62
CA ILE A 207 3.30 7.87 -2.84
C ILE A 207 1.86 8.22 -3.19
N TYR A 208 1.21 7.46 -4.06
CA TYR A 208 -0.19 7.68 -4.42
C TYR A 208 -1.11 7.58 -3.18
N ALA A 209 -1.03 6.48 -2.44
CA ALA A 209 -1.86 6.28 -1.24
C ALA A 209 -1.60 7.39 -0.19
N TRP A 210 -0.32 7.76 -0.02
CA TRP A 210 0.07 8.83 0.90
C TRP A 210 -0.47 10.19 0.46
N LEU A 211 -0.46 10.53 -0.84
CA LEU A 211 -1.02 11.78 -1.33
C LEU A 211 -2.53 11.86 -1.07
N VAL A 212 -3.27 10.77 -1.35
CA VAL A 212 -4.70 10.67 -1.06
C VAL A 212 -4.97 10.98 0.42
N TYR A 213 -4.25 10.33 1.32
CA TYR A 213 -4.44 10.55 2.74
C TYR A 213 -3.95 11.92 3.22
N ARG A 214 -2.80 12.40 2.73
CA ARG A 214 -2.22 13.69 3.13
C ARG A 214 -3.12 14.85 2.74
N ILE A 215 -3.68 14.85 1.53
CA ILE A 215 -4.59 15.89 1.06
C ILE A 215 -5.91 15.84 1.83
N PHE A 216 -6.43 14.65 2.13
CA PHE A 216 -7.57 14.48 3.03
C PHE A 216 -7.32 15.13 4.40
N LEU A 217 -6.17 14.86 5.02
CA LEU A 217 -5.82 15.47 6.31
C LEU A 217 -5.74 17.00 6.24
N LEU A 218 -5.16 17.56 5.17
CA LEU A 218 -5.09 19.01 4.98
C LEU A 218 -6.48 19.64 4.92
N ARG A 219 -7.42 19.01 4.20
CA ARG A 219 -8.81 19.49 4.08
C ARG A 219 -9.57 19.41 5.40
N VAL A 220 -9.53 18.26 6.09
CA VAL A 220 -10.26 18.10 7.35
C VAL A 220 -9.71 19.02 8.44
N LYS A 221 -8.41 19.30 8.43
CA LYS A 221 -7.77 20.26 9.36
C LYS A 221 -7.84 21.72 8.89
N ASN A 222 -8.53 22.00 7.78
CA ASN A 222 -8.63 23.33 7.16
C ASN A 222 -7.25 24.03 6.98
N ARG A 223 -6.23 23.27 6.58
CA ARG A 223 -4.87 23.78 6.32
C ARG A 223 -4.65 23.94 4.81
N PRO A 224 -4.20 25.11 4.32
CA PRO A 224 -4.04 25.36 2.89
C PRO A 224 -2.88 24.57 2.25
N GLY A 225 -1.88 24.18 3.04
CA GLY A 225 -0.76 23.37 2.58
C GLY A 225 0.31 23.18 3.66
N VAL A 226 1.33 22.41 3.33
CA VAL A 226 2.49 22.14 4.20
C VAL A 226 3.72 21.79 3.37
N VAL A 227 4.91 22.16 3.85
CA VAL A 227 6.18 21.66 3.31
C VAL A 227 6.66 20.51 4.18
N ILE A 228 6.79 19.31 3.61
CA ILE A 228 7.35 18.15 4.30
C ILE A 228 8.86 18.08 4.00
N PRO A 229 9.74 18.12 5.02
CA PRO A 229 11.18 18.05 4.80
C PRO A 229 11.61 16.77 4.08
N TRP A 230 12.66 16.85 3.26
CA TRP A 230 13.17 15.69 2.53
C TRP A 230 13.65 14.56 3.46
N ASN A 231 14.26 14.91 4.60
CA ASN A 231 14.67 13.94 5.61
C ASN A 231 13.47 13.19 6.20
N SER A 232 12.37 13.89 6.49
CA SER A 232 11.13 13.26 6.98
C SER A 232 10.52 12.33 5.94
N LEU A 233 10.52 12.71 4.66
CA LEU A 233 10.08 11.83 3.58
C LEU A 233 11.00 10.61 3.43
N LYS A 234 12.32 10.77 3.61
CA LYS A 234 13.27 9.66 3.57
C LYS A 234 13.02 8.67 4.72
N LEU A 235 12.76 9.14 5.94
CA LEU A 235 12.38 8.25 7.05
C LEU A 235 11.08 7.48 6.76
N GLN A 236 10.13 8.12 6.07
CA GLN A 236 8.84 7.52 5.74
C GLN A 236 8.88 6.52 4.57
N PHE A 237 9.67 6.81 3.53
CA PHE A 237 9.66 6.07 2.25
C PHE A 237 10.99 5.40 1.91
N GLY A 238 12.10 5.87 2.46
CA GLY A 238 13.45 5.62 1.96
C GLY A 238 14.37 4.94 2.97
N ALA A 239 13.84 4.08 3.85
CA ALA A 239 14.65 3.29 4.79
C ALA A 239 15.73 2.43 4.10
N ASP A 240 15.51 2.07 2.83
CA ASP A 240 16.43 1.26 2.03
C ASP A 240 17.62 2.10 1.45
N TYR A 241 17.63 3.42 1.66
CA TYR A 241 18.71 4.31 1.21
C TYR A 241 19.69 4.58 2.34
N GLY A 242 20.99 4.53 2.03
CA GLY A 242 22.05 4.77 3.02
C GLY A 242 21.90 6.09 3.77
N ASP A 243 22.32 6.12 5.03
CA ASP A 243 22.25 7.31 5.87
C ASP A 243 23.40 8.29 5.62
N SER A 244 23.49 8.74 4.37
CA SER A 244 24.49 9.70 3.90
C SER A 244 23.83 10.81 3.09
N PRO A 245 24.51 11.96 2.89
CA PRO A 245 24.04 13.01 1.99
C PRO A 245 23.75 12.47 0.58
N ARG A 246 24.57 11.53 0.10
CA ARG A 246 24.37 10.86 -1.19
C ARG A 246 23.09 10.02 -1.20
N GLY A 247 22.82 9.28 -0.13
CA GLY A 247 21.58 8.52 0.03
C GLY A 247 20.33 9.41 0.01
N LEU A 248 20.39 10.62 0.58
CA LEU A 248 19.30 11.60 0.49
C LEU A 248 19.09 12.11 -0.93
N ILE A 249 20.17 12.38 -1.67
CA ILE A 249 20.10 12.81 -3.09
C ILE A 249 19.48 11.71 -3.95
N ASP A 250 19.92 10.46 -3.77
CA ASP A 250 19.40 9.31 -4.52
C ASP A 250 17.93 9.05 -4.20
N PHE A 251 17.54 9.17 -2.92
CA PHE A 251 16.15 9.12 -2.50
C PHE A 251 15.33 10.22 -3.18
N LYS A 252 15.74 11.49 -3.09
CA LYS A 252 15.03 12.63 -3.68
C LYS A 252 14.84 12.44 -5.18
N LYS A 253 15.89 12.02 -5.90
CA LYS A 253 15.84 11.71 -7.34
C LYS A 253 14.81 10.64 -7.65
N ARG A 254 14.82 9.52 -6.91
CA ARG A 254 13.89 8.41 -7.15
C ARG A 254 12.45 8.77 -6.75
N PHE A 255 12.27 9.43 -5.61
CA PHE A 255 10.98 9.88 -5.11
C PHE A 255 10.30 10.80 -6.13
N LEU A 256 11.00 11.84 -6.62
CA LEU A 256 10.46 12.76 -7.62
C LEU A 256 10.11 12.04 -8.94
N GLN A 257 10.89 11.03 -9.33
CA GLN A 257 10.58 10.23 -10.50
C GLN A 257 9.27 9.45 -10.34
N ARG A 258 9.03 8.84 -9.17
CA ARG A 258 7.83 8.07 -8.87
C ARG A 258 6.62 8.96 -8.53
N LEU A 259 6.86 10.14 -7.98
CA LEU A 259 5.84 11.16 -7.74
C LEU A 259 5.17 11.58 -9.05
N LYS A 260 5.94 11.82 -10.11
CA LYS A 260 5.40 12.12 -11.43
C LYS A 260 4.46 11.01 -11.95
N GLU A 261 4.78 9.75 -11.67
CA GLU A 261 3.92 8.62 -12.03
C GLU A 261 2.61 8.60 -11.21
N ALA A 262 2.68 8.89 -9.91
CA ALA A 262 1.50 8.99 -9.06
C ALA A 262 0.59 10.17 -9.47
N GLN A 263 1.17 11.31 -9.86
CA GLN A 263 0.43 12.49 -10.31
C GLN A 263 -0.36 12.27 -11.62
N LEU A 264 0.06 11.31 -12.46
CA LEU A 264 -0.76 10.93 -13.63
C LEU A 264 -2.15 10.43 -13.22
N PHE A 265 -2.25 9.80 -12.04
CA PHE A 265 -3.50 9.26 -11.51
C PHE A 265 -4.10 10.11 -10.40
N TYR A 266 -3.50 11.26 -10.08
CA TYR A 266 -4.06 12.25 -9.16
C TYR A 266 -3.66 13.66 -9.65
N PRO A 267 -4.16 14.07 -10.82
CA PRO A 267 -3.74 15.31 -11.47
C PRO A 267 -4.09 16.56 -10.66
N GLU A 268 -5.12 16.49 -9.80
CA GLU A 268 -5.52 17.60 -8.93
C GLU A 268 -4.56 17.81 -7.75
N ALA A 269 -3.67 16.86 -7.45
CA ALA A 269 -2.76 16.94 -6.32
C ALA A 269 -1.77 18.11 -6.49
N ASN A 270 -2.00 19.16 -5.71
CA ASN A 270 -1.12 20.34 -5.68
C ASN A 270 0.18 20.00 -4.94
N VAL A 271 1.20 19.57 -5.69
CA VAL A 271 2.47 19.13 -5.14
C VAL A 271 3.62 19.81 -5.88
N THR A 272 4.59 20.36 -5.15
CA THR A 272 5.74 21.05 -5.74
C THR A 272 7.02 20.75 -4.96
N ALA A 273 8.07 20.34 -5.67
CA ALA A 273 9.39 20.17 -5.07
C ALA A 273 9.98 21.53 -4.68
N LYS A 274 10.42 21.67 -3.44
CA LYS A 274 11.20 22.80 -2.93
C LYS A 274 12.60 22.32 -2.56
N GLU A 275 13.48 23.26 -2.26
CA GLU A 275 14.85 22.94 -1.85
C GLU A 275 14.86 22.09 -0.57
N ASN A 276 14.18 22.55 0.47
CA ASN A 276 14.12 21.94 1.79
C ASN A 276 13.09 20.79 1.95
N GLY A 277 12.17 20.63 1.00
CA GLY A 277 11.13 19.59 1.12
C GLY A 277 10.17 19.50 -0.07
N LEU A 278 9.10 18.75 0.11
CA LEU A 278 7.98 18.67 -0.81
C LEU A 278 6.83 19.52 -0.27
N PHE A 279 6.43 20.55 -1.02
CA PHE A 279 5.18 21.26 -0.74
C PHE A 279 4.00 20.39 -1.18
N VAL A 280 3.00 20.26 -0.30
CA VAL A 280 1.70 19.64 -0.59
C VAL A 280 0.60 20.61 -0.17
N GLY A 281 -0.20 21.07 -1.13
CA GLY A 281 -1.33 21.95 -0.93
C GLY A 281 -2.65 21.17 -0.77
N ALA A 282 -3.60 21.77 -0.05
CA ALA A 282 -4.97 21.32 -0.10
C ALA A 282 -5.48 21.40 -1.55
N SER A 283 -6.13 20.34 -2.00
CA SER A 283 -6.60 20.16 -3.38
C SER A 283 -7.90 19.35 -3.38
N ARG A 284 -8.53 19.19 -4.55
CA ARG A 284 -9.73 18.36 -4.70
C ARG A 284 -9.40 16.91 -4.35
N LEU A 285 -10.28 16.24 -3.59
CA LEU A 285 -10.11 14.82 -3.29
C LEU A 285 -10.44 14.00 -4.52
N HIS A 286 -9.51 13.13 -4.91
CA HIS A 286 -9.64 12.28 -6.09
C HIS A 286 -10.60 11.12 -5.86
N THR A 287 -10.56 10.48 -4.68
CA THR A 287 -11.50 9.43 -4.28
C THR A 287 -12.61 9.99 -3.41
N ARG A 288 -13.87 9.57 -3.63
CA ARG A 288 -14.98 9.94 -2.75
C ARG A 288 -14.72 9.31 -1.38
N HIS A 289 -14.54 10.14 -0.35
CA HIS A 289 -14.47 9.65 1.02
C HIS A 289 -15.87 9.23 1.46
N THR A 290 -16.01 8.03 2.01
CA THR A 290 -17.23 7.63 2.72
C THR A 290 -17.43 8.64 3.83
N GLY A 291 -18.52 9.42 3.80
CA GLY A 291 -18.75 10.64 4.60
C GLY A 291 -18.68 10.52 6.13
N ASN A 292 -18.31 9.34 6.65
CA ASN A 292 -18.15 9.03 8.07
C ASN A 292 -16.68 8.77 8.49
N ALA A 293 -15.68 9.02 7.63
CA ALA A 293 -14.27 8.84 7.97
C ALA A 293 -13.88 9.79 9.13
N ARG A 294 -13.87 9.28 10.36
CA ARG A 294 -13.33 9.98 11.52
C ARG A 294 -11.82 9.99 11.40
N LEU A 295 -11.18 11.14 11.68
CA LEU A 295 -9.75 11.14 11.96
C LEU A 295 -9.55 10.22 13.17
N SER A 296 -8.79 9.15 13.00
CA SER A 296 -8.40 8.34 14.15
C SER A 296 -7.69 9.26 15.14
N ARG A 297 -8.03 9.19 16.43
CA ARG A 297 -7.25 9.87 17.49
C ARG A 297 -5.93 9.14 17.77
N LEU A 298 -5.32 8.56 16.73
CA LEU A 298 -4.02 7.88 16.80
C LEU A 298 -2.93 8.92 16.97
#